data_AF-A0A0D7CBM5-F1
#
_entry.id   AF-A0A0D7CBM5-F1
#
_cell.length_a   1.000
_cell.length_b   1.000
_cell.length_c   1.000
_cell.angle_alpha   90.00
_cell.angle_beta   90.00
_cell.angle_gamma   90.00
#
_symmetry.space_group_name_H-M   'P 1'
#
loop_
_entity.id
_entity.type
_entity.pdbx_description
1 polymer ?
#
loop_
_entity_poly.entity_id
_entity_poly.type
_entity_poly.pdbx_seq_one_letter_code
_entity_poly.pdbx_strand_id
1 'polypeptide(L)'
;MSDYHQPGYGPYPGGPQQPYGAQPGWGDPSAGGYGYQAPVPGYPAGPAYQQPGPGYDPQMSPPSKGPAMWAHLGALLTVVVGSGLCCGLGGFLGWVAPLSIRSSAKNQHDPYVRHHATQAMNFGFTQAIVVFFGVGLWFASGFTFEALSGGEKANNDGIAVPLLTVMGIMAAYAISGMVCAIIGTVKANSGQLWTYPRLIAFPMVKV
;
A
#
# COMPACT_ATOMS: atom_id res chain seq x y z
N MET A 1 -0.30 -32.11 5.55
CA MET A 1 -0.47 -30.64 5.66
C MET A 1 -1.19 -30.22 4.41
N SER A 2 -2.40 -29.71 4.57
CA SER A 2 -3.40 -29.62 3.52
C SER A 2 -3.14 -28.42 2.60
N ASP A 3 -3.06 -28.70 1.31
CA ASP A 3 -2.87 -27.74 0.23
C ASP A 3 -4.12 -26.85 0.08
N TYR A 4 -3.98 -25.57 0.40
CA TYR A 4 -5.01 -24.58 0.08
C TYR A 4 -4.68 -23.94 -1.27
N HIS A 5 -5.47 -24.33 -2.27
CA HIS A 5 -5.55 -23.70 -3.58
C HIS A 5 -5.87 -22.19 -3.44
N GLN A 6 -4.99 -21.34 -3.97
CA GLN A 6 -5.35 -19.99 -4.39
C GLN A 6 -6.36 -20.08 -5.56
N PRO A 7 -7.42 -19.25 -5.60
CA PRO A 7 -8.10 -18.94 -6.85
C PRO A 7 -7.14 -18.14 -7.74
N GLY A 8 -6.55 -18.83 -8.70
CA GLY A 8 -5.56 -18.29 -9.61
C GLY A 8 -6.16 -17.27 -10.58
N TYR A 9 -5.67 -16.04 -10.52
CA TYR A 9 -5.61 -15.16 -11.69
C TYR A 9 -4.28 -15.43 -12.41
N GLY A 10 -4.25 -16.51 -13.19
CA GLY A 10 -3.18 -16.80 -14.14
C GLY A 10 -3.57 -16.29 -15.53
N PRO A 11 -2.65 -15.69 -16.30
CA PRO A 11 -2.93 -15.27 -17.67
C PRO A 11 -3.10 -16.49 -18.57
N TYR A 12 -4.11 -16.45 -19.45
CA TYR A 12 -4.30 -17.42 -20.53
C TYR A 12 -3.06 -17.43 -21.44
N PRO A 13 -2.48 -18.60 -21.75
CA PRO A 13 -1.42 -18.69 -22.75
C PRO A 13 -2.04 -18.56 -24.14
N GLY A 14 -1.75 -17.45 -24.83
CA GLY A 14 -2.08 -17.26 -26.25
C GLY A 14 -2.82 -15.97 -26.65
N GLY A 15 -3.12 -15.06 -25.70
CA GLY A 15 -3.73 -13.77 -26.04
C GLY A 15 -2.72 -12.74 -26.58
N PRO A 16 -3.10 -11.85 -27.51
CA PRO A 16 -2.22 -10.78 -27.99
C PRO A 16 -1.77 -9.89 -26.82
N GLN A 17 -0.46 -9.62 -26.75
CA GLN A 17 0.14 -8.72 -25.76
C GLN A 17 -0.53 -7.34 -25.83
N GLN A 18 -1.25 -6.95 -24.77
CA GLN A 18 -1.75 -5.59 -24.65
C GLN A 18 -0.67 -4.64 -24.10
N PRO A 19 -0.50 -3.44 -24.69
CA PRO A 19 0.49 -2.45 -24.26
C PRO A 19 0.16 -1.87 -22.88
N TYR A 20 1.21 -1.66 -22.09
CA TYR A 20 1.15 -1.08 -20.75
C TYR A 20 0.62 0.37 -20.80
N GLY A 21 -0.60 0.61 -20.31
CA GLY A 21 -1.14 1.98 -20.18
C GLY A 21 -2.66 2.17 -20.08
N ALA A 22 -3.51 1.14 -20.25
CA ALA A 22 -4.96 1.34 -20.24
C ALA A 22 -5.62 0.91 -18.92
N GLN A 23 -6.13 1.89 -18.17
CA GLN A 23 -7.00 1.71 -17.01
C GLN A 23 -8.44 1.38 -17.51
N PRO A 24 -9.09 0.28 -17.10
CA PRO A 24 -10.46 -0.02 -17.56
C PRO A 24 -11.48 0.90 -16.88
N GLY A 25 -12.04 1.83 -17.64
CA GLY A 25 -13.24 2.58 -17.28
C GLY A 25 -14.47 1.69 -17.41
N TRP A 26 -15.37 1.76 -16.42
CA TRP A 26 -16.65 1.06 -16.43
C TRP A 26 -17.65 1.78 -17.34
N GLY A 27 -18.09 1.12 -18.41
CA GLY A 27 -19.20 1.54 -19.26
C GLY A 27 -19.76 0.35 -20.05
N ASP A 28 -21.06 0.12 -19.91
CA ASP A 28 -21.94 -0.76 -20.73
C ASP A 28 -22.59 0.13 -21.83
N PRO A 29 -23.17 -0.34 -22.98
CA PRO A 29 -24.04 -1.52 -23.17
C PRO A 29 -23.83 -2.44 -24.41
N SER A 30 -24.21 -3.72 -24.23
CA SER A 30 -24.91 -4.62 -25.19
C SER A 30 -24.21 -5.20 -26.44
N ALA A 31 -24.29 -6.54 -26.61
CA ALA A 31 -24.78 -7.26 -27.80
C ALA A 31 -24.61 -8.79 -27.65
N GLY A 32 -25.66 -9.56 -27.97
CA GLY A 32 -25.78 -10.99 -27.70
C GLY A 32 -25.14 -11.96 -28.69
N GLY A 33 -25.19 -13.25 -28.35
CA GLY A 33 -24.80 -14.36 -29.23
C GLY A 33 -25.05 -15.72 -28.59
N TYR A 34 -26.11 -16.41 -29.03
CA TYR A 34 -26.44 -17.78 -28.64
C TYR A 34 -25.58 -18.77 -29.43
N GLY A 35 -24.96 -19.74 -28.74
CA GLY A 35 -24.26 -20.86 -29.38
C GLY A 35 -24.50 -22.15 -28.61
N TYR A 36 -25.35 -23.03 -29.16
CA TYR A 36 -25.49 -24.42 -28.71
C TYR A 36 -24.34 -25.25 -29.28
N GLN A 37 -23.51 -25.85 -28.42
CA GLN A 37 -22.54 -26.88 -28.80
C GLN A 37 -23.16 -28.27 -28.58
N ALA A 38 -23.23 -29.07 -29.65
CA ALA A 38 -23.70 -30.45 -29.62
C ALA A 38 -22.67 -31.38 -28.93
N PRO A 39 -23.09 -32.46 -28.23
CA PRO A 39 -22.17 -33.35 -27.53
C PRO A 39 -21.44 -34.30 -28.48
N VAL A 40 -20.12 -34.39 -28.32
CA VAL A 40 -19.24 -35.33 -29.02
C VAL A 40 -19.20 -36.66 -28.23
N PRO A 41 -19.56 -37.82 -28.82
CA PRO A 41 -19.51 -39.11 -28.13
C PRO A 41 -18.06 -39.63 -28.01
N GLY A 42 -17.62 -40.02 -26.81
CA GLY A 42 -16.44 -40.88 -26.66
C GLY A 42 -15.49 -40.64 -25.49
N TYR A 43 -15.72 -39.67 -24.60
CA TYR A 43 -14.84 -39.43 -23.45
C TYR A 43 -15.50 -39.79 -22.11
N PRO A 44 -14.78 -40.48 -21.20
CA PRO A 44 -15.28 -40.78 -19.86
C PRO A 44 -15.52 -39.47 -19.08
N ALA A 45 -16.73 -39.35 -18.51
CA ALA A 45 -17.15 -38.20 -17.74
C ALA A 45 -16.27 -38.04 -16.49
N GLY A 46 -15.41 -37.01 -16.48
CA GLY A 46 -14.75 -36.54 -15.27
C GLY A 46 -15.76 -35.95 -14.28
N PRO A 47 -15.39 -35.76 -13.00
CA PRO A 47 -16.27 -35.21 -11.99
C PRO A 47 -16.87 -33.89 -12.49
N ALA A 48 -18.20 -33.84 -12.54
CA ALA A 48 -18.96 -32.72 -13.05
C ALA A 48 -18.70 -31.49 -12.16
N TYR A 49 -17.79 -30.63 -12.58
CA TYR A 49 -17.78 -29.25 -12.13
C TYR A 49 -19.11 -28.64 -12.57
N GLN A 50 -20.00 -28.41 -11.62
CA GLN A 50 -21.22 -27.63 -11.85
C GLN A 50 -20.77 -26.25 -12.31
N GLN A 51 -20.83 -26.01 -13.63
CA GLN A 51 -20.75 -24.66 -14.16
C GLN A 51 -21.91 -23.86 -13.55
N PRO A 52 -21.66 -22.69 -12.93
CA PRO A 52 -22.71 -21.77 -12.56
C PRO A 52 -23.57 -21.49 -13.80
N GLY A 53 -24.88 -21.68 -13.67
CA GLY A 53 -25.82 -21.51 -14.78
C GLY A 53 -25.73 -20.10 -15.38
N PRO A 54 -26.01 -19.94 -16.68
CA PRO A 54 -26.05 -18.62 -17.32
C PRO A 54 -27.18 -17.81 -16.68
N GLY A 55 -26.84 -16.76 -15.94
CA GLY A 55 -27.83 -15.87 -15.32
C GLY A 55 -27.57 -15.49 -13.85
N TYR A 56 -26.59 -16.10 -13.19
CA TYR A 56 -26.07 -15.60 -11.91
C TYR A 56 -24.71 -14.96 -12.15
N ASP A 57 -24.70 -13.68 -12.53
CA ASP A 57 -23.51 -12.88 -12.29
C ASP A 57 -23.27 -12.88 -10.78
N PRO A 58 -22.07 -13.26 -10.31
CA PRO A 58 -21.76 -13.17 -8.89
C PRO A 58 -21.88 -11.70 -8.49
N GLN A 59 -22.93 -11.37 -7.75
CA GLN A 59 -23.17 -10.02 -7.24
C GLN A 59 -21.98 -9.64 -6.37
N MET A 60 -21.06 -8.84 -6.94
CA MET A 60 -19.90 -8.34 -6.21
C MET A 60 -20.41 -7.55 -5.01
N SER A 61 -20.05 -8.01 -3.82
CA SER A 61 -20.34 -7.26 -2.61
C SER A 61 -19.68 -5.88 -2.71
N PRO A 62 -20.36 -4.80 -2.31
CA PRO A 62 -19.79 -3.47 -2.37
C PRO A 62 -18.48 -3.42 -1.55
N PRO A 63 -17.46 -2.68 -2.01
CA PRO A 63 -16.16 -2.64 -1.34
C PRO A 63 -16.27 -2.06 0.07
N SER A 64 -15.55 -2.65 1.03
CA SER A 64 -15.49 -2.17 2.42
C SER A 64 -14.63 -0.91 2.55
N LYS A 65 -15.21 0.24 2.17
CA LYS A 65 -14.55 1.55 2.11
C LYS A 65 -14.00 2.03 3.45
N GLY A 66 -14.74 1.82 4.54
CA GLY A 66 -14.39 2.32 5.87
C GLY A 66 -13.03 1.81 6.37
N PRO A 67 -12.82 0.49 6.52
CA PRO A 67 -11.54 -0.06 6.95
C PRO A 67 -10.38 0.30 6.00
N ALA A 68 -10.62 0.31 4.68
CA ALA A 68 -9.62 0.69 3.69
C ALA A 68 -9.16 2.17 3.85
N MET A 69 -10.10 3.09 4.06
CA MET A 69 -9.83 4.49 4.34
C MET A 69 -9.03 4.64 5.65
N TRP A 70 -9.46 3.94 6.71
CA TRP A 70 -8.78 3.98 8.01
C TRP A 70 -7.38 3.38 7.99
N ALA A 71 -7.05 2.50 7.05
CA ALA A 71 -5.69 2.00 6.91
C ALA A 71 -4.71 3.11 6.54
N HIS A 72 -5.06 3.97 5.57
CA HIS A 72 -4.24 5.11 5.18
C HIS A 72 -4.28 6.22 6.23
N LEU A 73 -5.47 6.57 6.72
CA LEU A 73 -5.64 7.64 7.70
C LEU A 73 -4.97 7.28 9.05
N GLY A 74 -5.09 6.04 9.50
CA GLY A 74 -4.45 5.56 10.71
C GLY A 74 -2.93 5.66 10.63
N ALA A 75 -2.34 5.24 9.51
CA ALA A 75 -0.90 5.40 9.28
C ALA A 75 -0.49 6.88 9.29
N LEU A 76 -1.25 7.75 8.61
CA LEU A 76 -1.00 9.18 8.58
C LEU A 76 -1.07 9.83 9.96
N LEU A 77 -2.11 9.53 10.73
CA LEU A 77 -2.30 10.06 12.08
C LEU A 77 -1.17 9.61 13.01
N THR A 78 -0.79 8.33 12.97
CA THR A 78 0.34 7.84 13.76
C THR A 78 1.63 8.55 13.37
N VAL A 79 1.90 8.75 12.07
CA VAL A 79 3.10 9.45 11.61
C VAL A 79 3.09 10.93 12.03
N VAL A 80 2.01 11.68 11.79
CA VAL A 80 1.98 13.13 12.03
C VAL A 80 1.80 13.44 13.52
N VAL A 81 0.73 12.93 14.12
CA VAL A 81 0.38 13.23 15.52
C VAL A 81 1.34 12.53 16.47
N GLY A 82 1.68 11.27 16.19
CA GLY A 82 2.62 10.52 17.02
C GLY A 82 4.04 11.06 16.96
N SER A 83 4.47 11.64 15.83
CA SER A 83 5.80 12.28 15.76
C SER A 83 5.82 13.60 16.51
N GLY A 84 4.76 14.40 16.41
CA GLY A 84 4.66 15.69 17.11
C GLY A 84 4.55 15.55 18.63
N LEU A 85 3.82 14.56 19.13
CA LEU A 85 3.57 14.39 20.57
C LEU A 85 4.61 13.52 21.30
N CYS A 86 5.28 12.59 20.61
CA CYS A 86 6.11 11.55 21.23
C CYS A 86 7.54 11.53 20.64
N CYS A 87 8.18 12.71 20.53
CA CYS A 87 9.58 12.84 20.13
C CYS A 87 9.97 12.05 18.86
N GLY A 88 9.07 11.99 17.86
CA GLY A 88 9.31 11.26 16.61
C GLY A 88 8.93 9.77 16.61
N LEU A 89 8.45 9.18 17.71
CA LEU A 89 8.05 7.76 17.75
C LEU A 89 6.94 7.42 16.76
N GLY A 90 6.04 8.37 16.48
CA GLY A 90 4.98 8.17 15.49
C GLY A 90 5.47 7.82 14.09
N GLY A 91 6.60 8.41 13.67
CA GLY A 91 7.24 8.10 12.39
C GLY A 91 7.72 6.65 12.32
N PHE A 92 8.03 6.04 13.47
CA PHE A 92 8.45 4.64 13.57
C PHE A 92 7.27 3.67 13.65
N LEU A 93 6.12 4.12 14.16
CA LEU A 93 4.95 3.29 14.45
C LEU A 93 3.84 3.38 13.39
N GLY A 94 4.05 4.11 12.28
CA GLY A 94 3.05 4.33 11.23
C GLY A 94 2.45 3.05 10.60
N TRP A 95 3.12 1.90 10.75
CA TRP A 95 2.67 0.61 10.25
C TRP A 95 1.67 -0.12 11.18
N VAL A 96 1.55 0.29 12.45
CA VAL A 96 0.76 -0.44 13.45
C VAL A 96 -0.74 -0.41 13.13
N ALA A 97 -1.29 0.75 12.79
CA ALA A 97 -2.70 0.90 12.43
C ALA A 97 -3.10 0.07 11.20
N PRO A 98 -2.41 0.15 10.05
CA PRO A 98 -2.76 -0.67 8.89
C PRO A 98 -2.53 -2.17 9.12
N LEU A 99 -1.52 -2.56 9.92
CA LEU A 99 -1.34 -3.96 10.31
C LEU A 99 -2.55 -4.49 11.08
N SER A 100 -2.99 -3.75 12.11
CA SER A 100 -4.17 -4.11 12.92
C SER A 100 -5.43 -4.27 12.08
N ILE A 101 -5.65 -3.34 11.14
CA ILE A 101 -6.79 -3.39 10.21
C ILE A 101 -6.69 -4.63 9.30
N ARG A 102 -5.51 -4.93 8.78
CA ARG A 102 -5.27 -6.10 7.92
C ARG A 102 -5.43 -7.43 8.64
N SER A 103 -4.99 -7.51 9.91
CA SER A 103 -5.03 -8.73 10.72
C SER A 103 -6.38 -8.98 11.40
N SER A 104 -7.32 -8.03 11.34
CA SER A 104 -8.65 -8.20 11.91
C SER A 104 -9.40 -9.34 11.23
N ALA A 105 -10.02 -10.22 12.02
CA ALA A 105 -10.83 -11.34 11.52
C ALA A 105 -11.94 -10.90 10.55
N LYS A 106 -12.42 -9.66 10.69
CA LYS A 106 -13.44 -9.07 9.80
C LYS A 106 -12.90 -8.71 8.41
N ASN A 107 -11.61 -8.38 8.32
CA ASN A 107 -11.00 -7.82 7.11
C ASN A 107 -10.03 -8.79 6.42
N GLN A 108 -9.63 -9.87 7.09
CA GLN A 108 -8.58 -10.77 6.62
C GLN A 108 -8.89 -11.46 5.28
N HIS A 109 -10.17 -11.53 4.90
CA HIS A 109 -10.66 -12.10 3.64
C HIS A 109 -11.14 -11.05 2.64
N ASP A 110 -11.11 -9.76 2.98
CA ASP A 110 -11.53 -8.69 2.09
C ASP A 110 -10.34 -8.25 1.22
N PRO A 111 -10.33 -8.58 -0.10
CA PRO A 111 -9.20 -8.26 -0.96
C PRO A 111 -9.00 -6.74 -1.13
N TYR A 112 -10.07 -5.95 -1.07
CA TYR A 112 -10.01 -4.49 -1.19
C TYR A 112 -9.33 -3.88 0.04
N VAL A 113 -9.77 -4.27 1.25
CA VAL A 113 -9.16 -3.79 2.49
C VAL A 113 -7.71 -4.26 2.60
N ARG A 114 -7.42 -5.51 2.23
CA ARG A 114 -6.05 -6.04 2.25
C ARG A 114 -5.12 -5.29 1.31
N HIS A 115 -5.57 -4.91 0.12
CA HIS A 115 -4.78 -4.10 -0.81
C HIS A 115 -4.39 -2.76 -0.15
N HIS A 116 -5.38 -1.99 0.29
CA HIS A 116 -5.15 -0.68 0.90
C HIS A 116 -4.33 -0.76 2.20
N ALA A 117 -4.60 -1.76 3.05
CA ALA A 117 -3.84 -1.97 4.27
C ALA A 117 -2.40 -2.38 4.00
N THR A 118 -2.14 -3.19 2.97
CA THR A 118 -0.78 -3.53 2.55
C THR A 118 -0.02 -2.30 2.03
N GLN A 119 -0.69 -1.46 1.23
CA GLN A 119 -0.12 -0.22 0.73
C GLN A 119 0.21 0.77 1.86
N ALA A 120 -0.71 0.99 2.79
CA ALA A 120 -0.49 1.83 3.96
C ALA A 120 0.60 1.28 4.90
N MET A 121 0.68 -0.05 5.04
CA MET A 121 1.73 -0.70 5.84
C MET A 121 3.12 -0.56 5.20
N ASN A 122 3.23 -0.71 3.88
CA ASN A 122 4.47 -0.45 3.16
C ASN A 122 4.92 1.01 3.30
N PHE A 123 3.98 1.96 3.26
CA PHE A 123 4.26 3.36 3.58
C PHE A 123 4.79 3.52 5.02
N GLY A 124 4.10 2.94 6.01
CA GLY A 124 4.51 3.00 7.41
C GLY A 124 5.90 2.42 7.68
N PHE A 125 6.24 1.29 7.06
CA PHE A 125 7.58 0.70 7.17
C PHE A 125 8.65 1.55 6.47
N THR A 126 8.35 2.09 5.28
CA THR A 126 9.28 2.96 4.56
C THR A 126 9.56 4.22 5.37
N GLN A 127 8.52 4.79 5.99
CA GLN A 127 8.64 5.93 6.89
C GLN A 127 9.53 5.59 8.10
N ALA A 128 9.34 4.42 8.72
CA ALA A 128 10.17 4.00 9.85
C ALA A 128 11.66 3.89 9.47
N ILE A 129 11.96 3.34 8.29
CA ILE A 129 13.32 3.23 7.76
C ILE A 129 13.91 4.62 7.51
N VAL A 130 13.17 5.51 6.85
CA VAL A 130 13.62 6.88 6.56
C VAL A 130 13.88 7.65 7.86
N VAL A 131 12.99 7.52 8.85
CA VAL A 131 13.17 8.13 10.18
C VAL A 131 14.40 7.56 10.89
N PHE A 132 14.60 6.24 10.86
CA PHE A 132 15.78 5.60 11.46
C PHE A 132 17.09 6.18 10.91
N PHE A 133 17.24 6.21 9.58
CA PHE A 133 18.44 6.76 8.94
C PHE A 133 18.54 8.27 9.11
N GLY A 134 17.44 9.02 9.03
CA GLY A 134 17.43 10.46 9.22
C GLY A 134 17.87 10.87 10.62
N VAL A 135 17.39 10.18 11.65
CA VAL A 135 17.82 10.38 13.04
C VAL A 135 19.30 9.99 13.21
N GLY A 136 19.72 8.85 12.65
CA GLY A 136 21.12 8.43 12.67
C GLY A 136 22.06 9.46 12.02
N LEU A 137 21.69 9.99 10.85
CA LEU A 137 22.44 11.04 10.15
C LEU A 137 22.46 12.35 10.92
N TRP A 138 21.35 12.71 11.59
CA TRP A 138 21.28 13.91 12.42
C TRP A 138 22.25 13.83 13.60
N PHE A 139 22.26 12.71 14.34
CA PHE A 139 23.21 12.48 15.43
C PHE A 139 24.66 12.37 14.93
N ALA A 140 24.90 11.61 13.86
CA ALA A 140 26.24 11.45 13.29
C ALA A 140 26.83 12.80 12.84
N SER A 141 25.99 13.67 12.27
CA SER A 141 26.39 15.04 11.93
C SER A 141 26.79 15.78 13.20
N GLY A 142 25.94 15.82 14.23
CA GLY A 142 26.24 16.47 15.50
C GLY A 142 27.57 16.02 16.12
N PHE A 143 27.79 14.71 16.24
CA PHE A 143 29.02 14.14 16.80
C PHE A 143 30.25 14.47 15.96
N THR A 144 30.15 14.40 14.63
CA THR A 144 31.28 14.71 13.75
C THR A 144 31.70 16.17 13.91
N PHE A 145 30.73 17.09 14.01
CA PHE A 145 31.04 18.50 14.21
C PHE A 145 31.65 18.80 15.58
N GLU A 146 31.14 18.20 16.65
CA GLU A 146 31.72 18.34 18.00
C GLU A 146 33.15 17.79 18.05
N ALA A 147 33.38 16.63 17.45
CA ALA A 147 34.71 16.02 17.37
C ALA A 147 35.70 16.88 16.59
N LEU A 148 35.25 17.57 15.54
CA LEU A 148 36.08 18.44 14.70
C LEU A 148 36.27 19.84 15.29
N SER A 149 35.33 20.35 16.09
CA SER A 149 35.42 21.71 16.66
C SER A 149 36.30 21.79 17.91
N GLY A 150 36.84 20.68 18.40
CA GLY A 150 37.80 20.66 19.51
C GLY A 150 37.28 21.25 20.83
N GLY A 151 35.96 21.35 21.00
CA GLY A 151 35.32 21.98 22.16
C GLY A 151 35.27 23.52 22.12
N GLU A 152 35.82 24.19 21.10
CA GLU A 152 35.53 25.61 20.89
C GLU A 152 34.06 25.75 20.50
N LYS A 153 33.36 26.67 21.18
CA LYS A 153 31.95 26.96 20.95
C LYS A 153 31.74 27.24 19.46
N ALA A 154 31.15 26.29 18.76
CA ALA A 154 30.75 26.35 17.36
C ALA A 154 29.56 27.30 17.17
N ASN A 155 29.74 28.54 17.61
CA ASN A 155 28.72 29.59 17.64
C ASN A 155 28.58 30.30 16.28
N ASN A 156 29.36 29.93 15.26
CA ASN A 156 29.35 30.59 13.96
C ASN A 156 29.07 29.57 12.85
N ASP A 157 27.80 29.53 12.42
CA ASP A 157 27.25 29.16 11.10
C ASP A 157 27.53 27.78 10.46
N GLY A 158 28.63 27.09 10.78
CA GLY A 158 29.05 25.86 10.09
C GLY A 158 28.28 24.58 10.46
N ILE A 159 27.90 24.42 11.74
CA ILE A 159 27.14 23.24 12.23
C ILE A 159 25.70 23.24 11.74
N ALA A 160 25.10 24.42 11.58
CA ALA A 160 23.70 24.56 11.23
C ALA A 160 23.42 24.02 9.83
N VAL A 161 24.33 24.20 8.86
CA VAL A 161 24.08 23.87 7.45
C VAL A 161 23.74 22.37 7.24
N PRO A 162 24.56 21.39 7.64
CA PRO A 162 24.24 19.98 7.44
C PRO A 162 23.06 19.49 8.30
N LEU A 163 22.90 19.98 9.53
CA LEU A 163 21.74 19.63 10.35
C LEU A 163 20.43 20.14 9.73
N LEU A 164 20.41 21.41 9.28
CA LEU A 164 19.27 22.00 8.58
C LEU A 164 19.02 21.32 7.23
N THR A 165 20.06 20.87 6.54
CA THR A 165 19.92 20.11 5.29
C THR A 165 19.22 18.77 5.54
N VAL A 166 19.66 18.00 6.54
CA VAL A 166 19.00 16.73 6.92
C VAL A 166 17.55 16.99 7.34
N MET A 167 17.30 18.00 8.16
CA MET A 167 15.93 18.37 8.57
C MET A 167 15.06 18.76 7.37
N GLY A 168 15.59 19.54 6.43
CA GLY A 168 14.88 19.97 5.23
C GLY A 168 14.50 18.80 4.32
N ILE A 169 15.43 17.87 4.09
CA ILE A 169 15.18 16.64 3.31
C ILE A 169 14.10 15.79 3.98
N MET A 170 14.21 15.58 5.30
CA MET A 170 13.24 14.80 6.06
C MET A 170 11.85 15.45 6.06
N ALA A 171 11.76 16.77 6.19
CA ALA A 171 10.51 17.51 6.11
C ALA A 171 9.86 17.41 4.72
N ALA A 172 10.65 17.57 3.64
CA ALA A 172 10.16 17.44 2.27
C ALA A 172 9.63 16.02 1.98
N TYR A 173 10.34 14.99 2.48
CA TYR A 173 9.88 13.61 2.38
C TYR A 173 8.58 13.38 3.17
N ALA A 174 8.50 13.87 4.41
CA ALA A 174 7.32 13.72 5.26
C ALA A 174 6.07 14.40 4.65
N ILE A 175 6.23 15.61 4.09
CA ILE A 175 5.14 16.31 3.40
C ILE A 175 4.69 15.52 2.17
N SER A 176 5.64 15.01 1.38
CA SER A 176 5.33 14.21 0.19
C SER A 176 4.57 12.93 0.56
N GLY A 177 5.01 12.25 1.63
CA GLY A 177 4.33 11.08 2.19
C GLY A 177 2.92 11.40 2.71
N MET A 178 2.77 12.53 3.39
CA MET A 178 1.48 13.01 3.89
C MET A 178 0.48 13.22 2.76
N VAL A 179 0.88 13.92 1.68
CA VAL A 179 0.03 14.12 0.50
C VAL A 179 -0.41 12.77 -0.10
N CYS A 180 0.52 11.83 -0.28
CA CYS A 180 0.20 10.52 -0.82
C CYS A 180 -0.77 9.72 0.07
N ALA A 181 -0.64 9.85 1.40
CA ALA A 181 -1.54 9.19 2.34
C ALA A 181 -2.95 9.80 2.34
N ILE A 182 -3.07 11.13 2.17
CA ILE A 182 -4.35 11.80 1.98
C ILE A 182 -5.03 11.32 0.69
N ILE A 183 -4.28 11.26 -0.42
CA ILE A 183 -4.81 10.73 -1.70
C ILE A 183 -5.28 9.28 -1.52
N GLY A 184 -4.49 8.43 -0.85
CA GLY A 184 -4.88 7.05 -0.56
C GLY A 184 -6.15 6.96 0.26
N THR A 185 -6.32 7.83 1.26
CA THR A 185 -7.54 7.93 2.07
C THR A 185 -8.76 8.30 1.23
N VAL A 186 -8.65 9.34 0.40
CA VAL A 186 -9.74 9.81 -0.49
C VAL A 186 -10.11 8.73 -1.51
N LYS A 187 -9.12 8.10 -2.14
CA LYS A 187 -9.33 7.03 -3.13
C LYS A 187 -9.98 5.80 -2.50
N ALA A 188 -9.51 5.38 -1.33
CA ALA A 188 -10.10 4.28 -0.58
C ALA A 188 -11.57 4.55 -0.20
N ASN A 189 -11.90 5.79 0.18
CA ASN A 189 -13.29 6.18 0.49
C ASN A 189 -14.18 6.23 -0.77
N SER A 190 -13.60 6.55 -1.94
CA SER A 190 -14.31 6.53 -3.22
C SER A 190 -14.56 5.12 -3.78
N GLY A 191 -13.95 4.07 -3.20
CA GLY A 191 -13.99 2.71 -3.76
C GLY A 191 -12.94 2.45 -4.85
N GLN A 192 -11.95 3.32 -4.99
CA GLN A 192 -10.89 3.21 -6.00
C GLN A 192 -9.63 2.63 -5.38
N LEU A 193 -9.04 1.64 -6.06
CA LEU A 193 -7.73 1.12 -5.69
C LEU A 193 -6.68 2.22 -5.83
N TRP A 194 -5.77 2.28 -4.86
CA TRP A 194 -4.66 3.24 -4.83
C TRP A 194 -3.38 2.53 -4.39
N THR A 195 -2.30 2.83 -5.10
CA THR A 195 -0.96 2.35 -4.79
C THR A 195 -0.04 3.56 -4.67
N TYR A 196 0.76 3.58 -3.60
CA TYR A 196 1.72 4.64 -3.38
C TYR A 196 2.82 4.62 -4.45
N PRO A 197 3.40 5.78 -4.80
CA PRO A 197 4.66 5.82 -5.53
C PRO A 197 5.74 5.03 -4.78
N ARG A 198 6.57 4.28 -5.51
CA ARG A 198 7.59 3.38 -4.93
C ARG A 198 8.59 4.07 -4.00
N LEU A 199 8.86 5.36 -4.21
CA LEU A 199 9.74 6.15 -3.36
C LEU A 199 9.13 6.45 -1.99
N ILE A 200 7.80 6.46 -1.88
CA ILE A 200 7.06 6.76 -0.65
C ILE A 200 6.68 5.48 0.10
N ALA A 201 6.36 4.41 -0.64
CA ALA A 201 6.11 3.09 -0.06
C ALA A 201 6.86 2.02 -0.85
N PHE A 202 7.99 1.58 -0.29
CA PHE A 202 8.72 0.48 -0.85
C PHE A 202 7.94 -0.84 -0.62
N PRO A 203 7.75 -1.67 -1.67
CA PRO A 203 6.90 -2.86 -1.58
C PRO A 203 7.60 -3.98 -0.80
N MET A 204 7.48 -3.96 0.53
CA MET A 204 8.04 -4.97 1.43
C MET A 204 7.04 -6.09 1.70
N VAL A 205 5.77 -5.75 1.83
CA VAL A 205 4.68 -6.70 2.07
C VAL A 205 3.87 -6.89 0.81
N LYS A 206 3.60 -8.17 0.51
CA LYS A 206 2.75 -8.60 -0.60
C LYS A 206 1.28 -8.58 -0.17
N VAL A 207 0.40 -8.20 -1.11
CA VAL A 207 -1.05 -8.13 -0.94
C VAL A 207 -1.61 -9.52 -0.62
#